data_AF-A0ABD6EKM7-F1
#
_entry.id   AF-A0ABD6EKM7-F1
#
_cell.length_a   1.000
_cell.length_b   1.000
_cell.length_c   1.000
_cell.angle_alpha   90.00
_cell.angle_beta   90.00
_cell.angle_gamma   90.00
#
_symmetry.space_group_name_H-M   'P 1'
#
loop_
_entity.id
_entity.type
_entity.pdbx_description
1 polymer ?
#
loop_
_entity_poly.entity_id
_entity_poly.type
_entity_poly.pdbx_seq_one_letter_code
_entity_poly.pdbx_strand_id
1 'polypeptide(L)'
;MEDFDMLLIVIMFGIDDFMAEGRTDENGQFKLSGIEYEISTIEPKLNIYHDCNDGWTPCQRKLSMLIPQLYVTIGAVPNNTYDIGNIELSGKNPGEERDCFNK
;
A
#
# COMPACT_ATOMS: atom_id res chain seq x y z
N MET A 1 11.41 0.35 16.47
CA MET A 1 9.97 0.18 16.46
C MET A 1 9.32 1.23 15.57
N GLU A 2 9.68 1.37 14.29
CA GLU A 2 9.06 2.40 13.46
C GLU A 2 7.75 1.83 12.92
N ASP A 3 6.64 2.50 13.19
CA ASP A 3 5.32 2.13 12.68
C ASP A 3 5.24 2.56 11.21
N PHE A 4 4.81 1.66 10.32
CA PHE A 4 4.60 1.96 8.90
C PHE A 4 3.11 2.10 8.62
N ASP A 5 2.74 3.17 7.92
CA ASP A 5 1.37 3.39 7.45
C ASP A 5 1.23 2.78 6.04
N MET A 6 0.20 1.97 5.84
CA MET A 6 -0.06 1.30 4.56
C MET A 6 -1.44 1.68 4.06
N LEU A 7 -1.49 2.21 2.85
CA LEU A 7 -2.73 2.60 2.18
C LEU A 7 -2.96 1.70 0.97
N LEU A 8 -4.14 1.10 0.93
CA LEU A 8 -4.64 0.36 -0.20
C LEU A 8 -5.60 1.26 -1.00
N ILE A 9 -5.27 1.44 -2.28
CA ILE A 9 -5.96 2.36 -3.20
C ILE A 9 -6.39 1.57 -4.44
N VAL A 10 -7.58 1.85 -4.99
CA VAL A 10 -8.01 1.41 -6.33
C VAL A 10 -7.70 2.50 -7.33
N ILE A 11 -7.20 2.11 -8.51
CA ILE A 11 -7.14 3.00 -9.66
C ILE A 11 -8.29 2.64 -10.61
N MET A 12 -9.21 3.57 -10.87
CA MET A 12 -10.22 3.44 -11.92
C MET A 12 -10.21 4.69 -12.82
N PHE A 13 -9.98 4.49 -14.13
CA PHE A 13 -9.86 5.58 -15.13
C PHE A 13 -8.86 6.70 -14.76
N GLY A 14 -7.80 6.37 -14.00
CA GLY A 14 -6.78 7.32 -13.55
C GLY A 14 -7.19 8.15 -12.33
N ILE A 15 -8.32 7.83 -11.69
CA ILE A 15 -8.70 8.34 -10.38
C ILE A 15 -8.33 7.27 -9.35
N ASP A 16 -7.62 7.71 -8.31
CA ASP A 16 -7.20 6.89 -7.19
C ASP A 16 -8.26 7.01 -6.07
N ASP A 17 -8.93 5.91 -5.72
CA ASP A 17 -9.92 5.83 -4.64
C ASP A 17 -9.38 5.00 -3.46
N PHE A 18 -9.59 5.49 -2.24
CA PHE A 18 -9.09 4.86 -1.02
C PHE A 18 -9.97 3.68 -0.58
N MET A 19 -9.39 2.48 -0.44
CA MET A 19 -10.13 1.31 0.06
C MET A 19 -9.94 1.05 1.54
N ALA A 20 -8.69 1.09 1.99
CA ALA A 20 -8.32 0.60 3.31
C ALA A 20 -6.96 1.15 3.76
N GLU A 21 -6.79 1.26 5.06
CA GLU A 21 -5.55 1.63 5.72
C GLU A 21 -5.22 0.60 6.79
N GLY A 22 -3.93 0.37 7.02
CA GLY A 22 -3.44 -0.44 8.13
C GLY A 22 -2.05 -0.03 8.55
N ARG A 23 -1.63 -0.57 9.70
CA ARG A 23 -0.27 -0.44 10.22
C ARG A 23 0.37 -1.80 10.41
N THR A 24 1.68 -1.85 10.30
CA THR A 24 2.43 -3.05 10.64
C THR A 24 2.39 -3.30 12.14
N ASP A 25 2.45 -4.57 12.54
CA ASP A 25 2.65 -4.97 13.93
C ASP A 25 4.09 -4.71 14.40
N GLU A 26 4.39 -5.11 15.64
CA GLU A 26 5.73 -4.99 16.24
C GLU A 26 6.84 -5.84 15.60
N ASN A 27 6.52 -6.62 14.58
CA ASN A 27 7.46 -7.41 13.78
C ASN A 27 7.50 -6.96 12.30
N GLY A 28 6.82 -5.86 11.96
CA GLY A 28 6.72 -5.39 10.58
C GLY A 28 5.70 -6.15 9.71
N GLN A 29 4.88 -7.02 10.31
CA GLN A 29 3.89 -7.81 9.58
C GLN A 29 2.57 -7.05 9.43
N PHE A 30 1.85 -7.31 8.34
CA PHE A 30 0.53 -6.74 8.13
C PHE A 30 -0.35 -7.62 7.27
N LYS A 31 -1.66 -7.35 7.35
CA LYS A 31 -2.66 -7.93 6.46
C LYS A 31 -3.73 -6.88 6.20
N LEU A 32 -3.89 -6.52 4.93
CA LEU A 32 -4.83 -5.48 4.51
C LEU A 32 -5.76 -6.02 3.43
N SER A 33 -7.03 -5.63 3.50
CA SER A 33 -8.06 -5.95 2.51
C SER A 33 -9.04 -4.81 2.43
N GLY A 34 -9.50 -4.51 1.22
CA GLY A 34 -10.49 -3.48 0.95
C GLY A 34 -11.55 -3.98 -0.02
N ILE A 35 -12.64 -3.23 -0.12
CA ILE A 35 -13.73 -3.47 -1.06
C ILE A 35 -14.07 -2.15 -1.73
N GLU A 36 -14.30 -2.19 -3.05
CA GLU A 36 -14.81 -1.05 -3.79
C GLU A 36 -15.94 -1.45 -4.73
N TYR A 37 -16.83 -0.50 -5.01
CA TYR A 37 -17.98 -0.69 -5.89
C TYR A 37 -17.74 -0.03 -7.23
N GLU A 38 -17.09 -0.76 -8.13
CA GLU A 38 -16.70 -0.24 -9.44
C GLU A 38 -17.40 -0.92 -10.61
N ILE A 39 -17.63 -0.15 -11.67
CA ILE A 39 -18.30 -0.65 -12.90
C ILE A 39 -17.35 -1.56 -13.70
N SER A 40 -16.05 -1.29 -13.63
CA SER A 40 -14.99 -2.08 -14.28
C SER A 40 -14.19 -2.90 -13.27
N THR A 41 -13.25 -3.70 -13.78
CA THR A 41 -12.23 -4.33 -12.93
C THR A 41 -11.36 -3.25 -12.28
N ILE A 42 -11.12 -3.40 -10.98
CA ILE A 42 -10.27 -2.49 -10.20
C ILE A 42 -8.79 -2.77 -10.42
N GLU A 43 -7.93 -1.75 -10.38
CA GLU A 43 -6.47 -1.91 -10.35
C GLU A 43 -5.93 -1.53 -8.96
N PRO A 44 -5.86 -2.49 -8.02
CA PRO A 44 -5.38 -2.20 -6.67
C PRO A 44 -3.88 -1.85 -6.63
N LYS A 45 -3.56 -0.83 -5.83
CA LYS A 45 -2.21 -0.34 -5.55
C LYS A 45 -2.00 -0.25 -4.04
N LEU A 46 -0.91 -0.86 -3.56
CA LEU A 46 -0.45 -0.73 -2.19
C LEU A 46 0.59 0.39 -2.13
N ASN A 47 0.35 1.39 -1.29
CA ASN A 47 1.32 2.41 -0.93
C ASN A 47 1.81 2.14 0.50
N ILE A 48 3.12 2.05 0.67
CA ILE A 48 3.78 1.92 1.97
C ILE A 48 4.46 3.24 2.27
N TYR A 49 4.08 3.87 3.39
CA TYR A 49 4.65 5.10 3.90
C TYR A 49 5.56 4.79 5.09
N HIS A 50 6.77 5.34 5.08
CA HIS A 50 7.76 5.07 6.12
C HIS A 50 8.79 6.19 6.30
N ASP A 51 9.41 6.19 7.48
CA ASP A 51 10.54 7.07 7.83
C ASP A 51 11.85 6.30 8.11
N CYS A 52 11.94 5.02 7.75
CA CYS A 52 13.17 4.24 7.94
C CYS A 52 14.41 4.95 7.39
N ASN A 53 15.38 5.16 8.29
CA ASN A 53 16.62 5.90 8.04
C ASN A 53 16.40 7.28 7.39
N ASP A 54 15.27 7.94 7.64
CA ASP A 54 14.93 9.22 7.01
C ASP A 54 15.30 10.46 7.85
N GLY A 55 15.67 10.25 9.11
CA GLY A 55 16.14 11.30 10.01
C GLY A 55 15.06 12.36 10.26
N TRP A 56 15.39 13.62 10.01
CA TRP A 56 14.50 14.78 10.23
C TRP A 56 13.97 15.35 8.91
N THR A 57 13.98 14.54 7.84
CA THR A 57 13.53 14.99 6.53
C THR A 57 12.01 15.13 6.53
N PRO A 58 11.45 16.28 6.08
CA PRO A 58 10.00 16.46 6.07
C PRO A 58 9.33 15.53 5.05
N CYS A 59 8.07 15.18 5.30
CA CYS A 59 7.25 14.27 4.48
C CYS A 59 7.68 12.80 4.59
N GLN A 60 6.83 11.87 4.11
CA GLN A 60 7.07 10.44 4.23
C GLN A 60 7.73 9.89 2.96
N ARG A 61 8.60 8.89 3.10
CA ARG A 61 9.05 8.06 1.97
C ARG A 61 7.91 7.13 1.58
N LYS A 62 7.68 6.95 0.29
CA LYS A 62 6.55 6.19 -0.25
C LYS A 62 7.02 5.17 -1.28
N LEU A 63 6.73 3.91 -1.02
CA LEU A 63 6.87 2.84 -2.00
C LEU A 63 5.49 2.43 -2.52
N SER A 64 5.33 2.35 -3.84
CA SER A 64 4.06 1.99 -4.47
C SER A 64 4.19 0.69 -5.26
N MET A 65 3.25 -0.23 -5.09
CA MET A 65 3.25 -1.53 -5.77
C MET A 65 1.84 -1.86 -6.27
N LEU A 66 1.75 -2.33 -7.52
CA LEU A 66 0.49 -2.83 -8.06
C LEU A 66 0.23 -4.26 -7.55
N ILE A 67 -0.98 -4.51 -7.08
CA ILE A 67 -1.42 -5.84 -6.70
C ILE A 67 -1.96 -6.54 -7.96
N PRO A 68 -1.48 -7.75 -8.29
CA PRO A 68 -1.92 -8.45 -9.49
C PRO A 68 -3.43 -8.73 -9.50
N GLN A 69 -4.04 -8.59 -10.67
CA GLN A 69 -5.49 -8.81 -10.91
C GLN A 69 -6.00 -10.18 -10.42
N LEU A 70 -5.15 -11.20 -10.39
CA LEU A 70 -5.52 -12.54 -9.92
C LEU A 70 -5.85 -12.61 -8.41
N TYR A 71 -5.53 -11.57 -7.64
CA TYR A 71 -5.88 -11.44 -6.22
C TYR A 71 -7.13 -10.57 -6.00
N VAL A 72 -7.70 -10.01 -7.07
CA VAL A 72 -8.98 -9.31 -7.05
C VAL A 72 -10.10 -10.34 -7.19
N THR A 73 -11.15 -10.21 -6.37
CA THR A 73 -12.32 -11.09 -6.40
C THR A 73 -13.59 -10.25 -6.51
N ILE A 74 -14.58 -10.73 -7.26
CA ILE A 74 -15.91 -10.14 -7.26
C ILE A 74 -16.63 -10.55 -5.98
N GLY A 75 -16.94 -9.59 -5.12
CA GLY A 75 -17.59 -9.80 -3.84
C GLY A 75 -16.78 -9.23 -2.68
N ALA A 76 -17.33 -9.30 -1.48
CA ALA A 76 -16.76 -8.64 -0.30
C ALA A 76 -15.57 -9.37 0.34
N VAL A 77 -15.34 -10.65 -0.02
CA VAL A 77 -14.31 -11.48 0.60
C VAL A 77 -13.31 -11.92 -0.48
N PRO A 78 -12.02 -11.57 -0.34
CA PRO A 78 -10.98 -12.05 -1.26
C PRO A 78 -10.85 -13.58 -1.21
N ASN A 79 -10.75 -14.23 -2.36
CA ASN A 79 -10.52 -15.69 -2.43
C ASN A 79 -9.10 -16.09 -2.05
N ASN A 80 -8.12 -15.23 -2.34
CA ASN A 80 -6.70 -15.45 -2.09
C ASN A 80 -6.07 -14.16 -1.54
N THR A 81 -4.92 -14.26 -0.90
CA THR A 81 -4.14 -13.12 -0.41
C THR A 81 -2.85 -13.00 -1.22
N TYR A 82 -2.53 -11.79 -1.66
CA TYR A 82 -1.24 -11.52 -2.29
C TYR A 82 -0.17 -11.39 -1.21
N ASP A 83 0.81 -12.29 -1.23
CA ASP A 83 1.98 -12.22 -0.37
C ASP A 83 3.07 -11.42 -1.10
N ILE A 84 3.38 -10.23 -0.58
CA ILE A 84 4.41 -9.35 -1.13
C ILE A 84 5.82 -9.74 -0.67
N GLY A 85 5.93 -10.72 0.24
CA GLY A 85 7.18 -11.12 0.87
C GLY A 85 7.71 -10.07 1.84
N ASN A 86 9.03 -10.05 1.98
CA ASN A 86 9.74 -9.11 2.85
C ASN A 86 10.36 -7.99 2.01
N ILE A 87 10.18 -6.74 2.46
CA ILE A 87 10.71 -5.55 1.80
C ILE A 87 11.62 -4.81 2.77
N GLU A 88 12.85 -4.51 2.34
CA GLU A 88 13.80 -3.69 3.10
C GLU A 88 13.55 -2.20 2.81
N LEU A 89 13.22 -1.43 3.85
CA LEU A 89 12.84 -0.01 3.74
C LEU A 89 13.96 0.95 4.18
N SER A 90 15.03 0.44 4.80
CA SER A 90 16.15 1.25 5.29
C SER A 90 17.06 1.76 4.17
N GLY A 91 17.11 1.06 3.04
CA GLY A 91 17.88 1.43 1.85
C GLY A 91 17.09 2.32 0.89
N LYS A 92 17.76 2.87 -0.13
CA LYS A 92 17.07 3.58 -1.23
C LYS A 92 16.47 2.57 -2.20
N ASN A 93 15.15 2.55 -2.33
CA ASN A 93 14.45 1.68 -3.26
C ASN A 93 14.21 2.37 -4.62
N PRO A 94 14.44 1.68 -5.76
CA PRO A 94 14.09 2.23 -7.08
C PRO A 94 12.60 2.54 -7.18
N GLY A 95 12.27 3.73 -7.69
CA GLY A 95 10.86 4.16 -7.83
C GLY A 95 10.19 4.59 -6.53
N GLU A 96 10.94 4.66 -5.42
CA GLU A 96 10.46 5.28 -4.19
C GLU A 96 10.34 6.79 -4.36
N GLU A 97 9.23 7.32 -3.86
CA GLU A 97 8.88 8.74 -3.93
C GLU A 97 8.87 9.36 -2.53
N ARG A 98 8.68 10.67 -2.47
CA ARG A 98 8.41 11.39 -1.22
C ARG A 98 7.06 12.08 -1.34
N ASP A 99 6.17 11.80 -0.40
CA ASP A 99 4.79 12.29 -0.40
C ASP A 99 4.53 13.16 0.83
N CYS A 100 4.13 14.41 0.57
CA CYS A 100 3.85 15.43 1.58
C CYS A 100 2.35 15.66 1.82
N PHE A 101 1.48 15.03 1.02
CA PHE A 101 0.06 15.36 0.96
C PHE A 101 -0.81 14.28 1.56
N ASN A 102 -0.43 13.02 1.40
CA ASN A 102 -1.11 11.89 2.03
C ASN A 102 -0.32 11.49 3.28
N LYS A 103 -0.99 11.53 4.43
CA LYS A 103 -0.49 11.14 5.76
C LYS A 103 -1.51 10.27 6.43
#